data_AF-A0A949ZCY7-F1
#
_entry.id   AF-A0A949ZCY7-F1
#
_cell.length_a   1.000
_cell.length_b   1.000
_cell.length_c   1.000
_cell.angle_alpha   90.00
_cell.angle_beta   90.00
_cell.angle_gamma   90.00
#
_symmetry.space_group_name_H-M   'P 1'
#
loop_
_entity.id
_entity.type
_entity.pdbx_description
1 polymer ?
#
loop_
_entity_poly.entity_id
_entity_poly.type
_entity_poly.pdbx_seq_one_letter_code
_entity_poly.pdbx_strand_id
1 'polypeptide(L)'
;MVGQGGGIGVPFGIWSTSTGGAAWQPVAPSAPSASAYGGVSFITTNEGWVTGGAVILHTLSGGSSWTQQSLPSGIVDAGRLAAHGINSACATASDPSSNAAIICTWDDGATWNRVV
;
A
#
# COMPACT_ATOMS: atom_id res chain seq x y z
N MET A 1 -2.74 2.60 14.88
CA MET A 1 -3.60 2.25 13.73
C MET A 1 -3.21 3.12 12.54
N VAL A 2 -3.32 2.62 11.32
CA VAL A 2 -3.00 3.37 10.08
C VAL A 2 -4.22 3.35 9.17
N GLY A 3 -4.48 4.47 8.50
CA GLY A 3 -5.57 4.65 7.56
C GLY A 3 -5.15 5.49 6.36
N GLN A 4 -6.02 5.54 5.35
CA GLN A 4 -5.83 6.33 4.14
C GLN A 4 -7.05 7.23 3.93
N GLY A 5 -6.82 8.41 3.37
CA GLY A 5 -7.92 9.33 3.07
C GLY A 5 -7.46 10.69 2.58
N GLY A 6 -8.42 11.41 2.01
CA GLY A 6 -8.34 12.81 1.60
C GLY A 6 -9.73 13.43 1.76
N GLY A 7 -9.78 14.71 2.08
CA GLY A 7 -10.97 15.51 2.31
C GLY A 7 -10.79 16.90 1.72
N ILE A 8 -11.84 17.73 1.70
CA ILE A 8 -11.74 19.09 1.15
C ILE A 8 -10.67 19.87 1.94
N GLY A 9 -9.57 20.22 1.28
CA GLY A 9 -8.45 20.94 1.89
C GLY A 9 -7.33 20.07 2.50
N VAL A 10 -7.41 18.73 2.45
CA VAL A 10 -6.31 17.84 2.86
C VAL A 10 -5.86 16.94 1.69
N PRO A 11 -4.55 16.88 1.37
CA PRO A 11 -4.05 16.02 0.31
C PRO A 11 -4.29 14.54 0.65
N PHE A 12 -4.54 13.72 -0.38
CA PHE A 12 -4.60 12.27 -0.21
C PHE A 12 -3.27 11.74 0.32
N GLY A 13 -3.32 11.03 1.45
CA GLY A 13 -2.11 10.55 2.11
C GLY A 13 -2.36 9.37 3.04
N ILE A 14 -1.27 8.83 3.56
CA ILE A 14 -1.29 7.88 4.67
C ILE A 14 -1.34 8.67 5.97
N TRP A 15 -2.20 8.22 6.88
CA TRP A 15 -2.34 8.81 8.21
C TRP A 15 -2.16 7.73 9.26
N SER A 16 -1.52 8.08 10.37
CA SER A 16 -1.35 7.19 11.51
C SER A 16 -1.87 7.81 12.80
N THR A 17 -2.25 6.96 13.75
CA THR A 17 -2.70 7.34 15.09
C THR A 17 -2.09 6.43 16.13
N SER A 18 -1.59 7.04 17.22
CA SER A 18 -1.19 6.37 18.46
C SER A 18 -2.28 6.43 19.53
N THR A 19 -3.33 7.23 19.32
CA THR A 19 -4.40 7.52 20.29
C THR A 19 -5.70 6.76 19.98
N GLY A 20 -5.61 5.61 19.30
CA GLY A 20 -6.79 4.78 18.99
C GLY A 20 -7.81 5.46 18.07
N GLY A 21 -7.40 6.39 17.21
CA GLY A 21 -8.28 7.06 16.25
C GLY A 21 -8.81 8.42 16.70
N ALA A 22 -8.51 8.86 17.93
CA ALA A 22 -8.90 10.17 18.44
C ALA A 22 -8.17 11.33 17.76
N ALA A 23 -6.93 11.11 17.30
CA ALA A 23 -6.16 12.08 16.54
C ALA A 23 -5.31 11.37 15.48
N TRP A 24 -5.22 11.97 14.29
CA TRP A 24 -4.48 11.45 13.15
C TRP A 24 -3.36 12.42 12.76
N GLN A 25 -2.21 11.87 12.40
CA GLN A 25 -1.06 12.63 11.92
C GLN A 25 -0.67 12.15 10.51
N PRO A 26 -0.33 13.06 9.60
CA PRO A 26 0.07 12.69 8.25
C PRO A 26 1.42 11.98 8.29
N VAL A 27 1.54 10.93 7.49
CA VAL A 27 2.80 10.23 7.25
C VAL A 27 3.33 10.71 5.89
N ALA A 28 3.97 11.89 5.84
CA ALA A 28 4.52 12.47 4.59
C ALA A 28 5.91 13.09 4.85
N PRO A 29 6.91 12.93 3.94
CA PRO A 29 6.79 13.18 2.49
C PRO A 29 7.28 12.10 1.51
N SER A 30 7.55 10.85 1.92
CA SER A 30 8.09 9.81 1.01
C SER A 30 7.06 8.89 0.36
N ALA A 31 5.78 8.96 0.74
CA ALA A 31 4.72 8.23 0.06
C ALA A 31 4.31 9.04 -1.19
N PRO A 32 4.44 8.51 -2.42
CA PRO A 32 4.01 9.21 -3.61
C PRO A 32 2.53 9.57 -3.49
N SER A 33 2.14 10.74 -3.97
CA SER A 33 0.74 11.11 -4.09
C SER A 33 0.04 10.14 -5.05
N ALA A 34 -0.62 9.11 -4.51
CA ALA A 34 -1.54 8.28 -5.27
C ALA A 34 -2.84 9.06 -5.51
N SER A 35 -3.33 9.03 -6.74
CA SER A 35 -4.62 9.64 -7.13
C SER A 35 -5.82 8.94 -6.47
N ALA A 36 -5.64 7.70 -6.04
CA ALA A 36 -6.57 6.95 -5.20
C ALA A 36 -5.79 5.89 -4.44
N TYR A 37 -5.96 5.82 -3.12
CA TYR A 37 -5.44 4.69 -2.37
C TYR A 37 -6.45 3.54 -2.33
N GLY A 38 -5.98 2.35 -2.69
CA GLY A 38 -6.81 1.17 -2.87
C GLY A 38 -7.06 0.41 -1.57
N GLY A 39 -6.16 0.49 -0.59
CA GLY A 39 -6.35 -0.15 0.71
C GLY A 39 -5.10 -0.18 1.58
N VAL A 40 -5.30 -0.58 2.84
CA VAL A 40 -4.27 -0.80 3.85
C VAL A 40 -4.50 -2.16 4.50
N SER A 41 -3.43 -2.94 4.70
CA SER A 41 -3.50 -4.28 5.30
C SER A 41 -2.28 -4.51 6.19
N PHE A 42 -2.50 -4.91 7.44
CA PHE A 42 -1.44 -5.26 8.39
C PHE A 42 -1.48 -6.76 8.69
N ILE A 43 -0.32 -7.39 8.75
CA ILE A 43 -0.17 -8.79 9.17
C ILE A 43 0.27 -8.89 10.64
N THR A 44 1.03 -7.91 11.11
CA THR A 44 1.40 -7.75 12.53
C THR A 44 1.23 -6.30 12.96
N THR A 45 1.51 -5.99 14.23
CA THR A 45 1.54 -4.59 14.71
C THR A 45 2.62 -3.75 14.04
N ASN A 46 3.62 -4.40 13.45
CA ASN A 46 4.81 -3.76 12.90
C ASN A 46 4.85 -3.85 11.37
N GLU A 47 4.32 -4.94 10.80
CA GLU A 47 4.35 -5.19 9.38
C GLU A 47 3.02 -4.87 8.71
N GLY A 48 3.05 -4.01 7.70
CA GLY A 48 1.88 -3.64 6.94
C GLY A 48 2.16 -3.12 5.54
N TRP A 49 1.09 -3.02 4.78
CA TRP A 49 1.09 -2.77 3.36
C TRP A 49 0.02 -1.73 3.02
N VAL A 50 0.32 -0.89 2.05
CA VAL A 50 -0.56 0.13 1.50
C VAL A 50 -0.50 0.05 -0.02
N THR A 51 -1.63 0.21 -0.68
CA THR A 51 -1.70 0.26 -2.14
C THR A 51 -2.52 1.45 -2.63
N GLY A 52 -2.31 1.87 -3.87
CA GLY A 52 -3.04 2.97 -4.48
C GLY A 52 -2.48 3.43 -5.81
N GLY A 53 -3.28 3.43 -6.88
CA GLY A 53 -2.77 3.80 -8.20
C GLY A 53 -1.60 2.89 -8.58
N ALA A 54 -0.52 3.48 -9.10
CA ALA A 54 0.73 2.79 -9.40
C ALA A 54 1.64 2.55 -8.17
N VAL A 55 1.12 2.63 -6.94
CA VAL A 55 1.94 2.65 -5.72
C VAL A 55 1.59 1.49 -4.81
N ILE A 56 2.63 0.75 -4.40
CA ILE A 56 2.59 -0.15 -3.24
C ILE A 56 3.65 0.32 -2.24
N LEU A 57 3.28 0.41 -0.97
CA LEU A 57 4.14 0.79 0.15
C LEU A 57 4.14 -0.33 1.19
N HIS A 58 5.30 -0.56 1.80
CA HIS A 58 5.50 -1.55 2.86
C HIS A 58 6.12 -0.88 4.09
N THR A 59 5.75 -1.37 5.28
CA THR A 59 6.32 -0.94 6.55
C THR A 59 6.66 -2.15 7.39
N LEU A 60 7.77 -2.06 8.13
CA LEU A 60 8.15 -2.97 9.23
C LEU A 60 8.18 -2.26 10.59
N SER A 61 7.70 -1.00 10.63
CA SER A 61 7.76 -0.11 11.80
C SER A 61 6.37 0.35 12.28
N GLY A 62 5.33 -0.41 11.94
CA GLY A 62 3.95 -0.13 12.32
C GLY A 62 3.38 1.10 11.62
N GLY A 63 3.95 1.49 10.48
CA GLY A 63 3.57 2.66 9.71
C GLY A 63 4.30 3.95 10.08
N SER A 64 5.31 3.88 10.95
CA SER A 64 6.17 5.03 11.26
C SER A 64 7.05 5.44 10.06
N SER A 65 7.41 4.47 9.22
CA SER A 65 8.15 4.65 7.98
C SER A 65 7.62 3.71 6.91
N TRP A 66 7.59 4.17 5.65
CA TRP A 66 7.11 3.40 4.51
C TRP A 66 8.15 3.39 3.39
N THR A 67 8.34 2.22 2.79
CA THR A 67 9.22 2.00 1.65
C THR A 67 8.38 1.67 0.43
N GLN A 68 8.58 2.41 -0.66
CA GLN A 68 7.90 2.13 -1.92
C GLN A 68 8.48 0.89 -2.61
N GLN A 69 7.58 0.05 -3.10
CA GLN A 69 7.89 -1.18 -3.81
C GLN A 69 7.82 -0.95 -5.32
N SER A 70 8.65 -1.71 -6.04
CA SER A 70 8.60 -1.70 -7.50
C SER A 70 7.52 -2.66 -7.99
N LEU A 71 6.68 -2.19 -8.91
CA LEU A 71 5.72 -3.05 -9.60
C LEU A 71 6.45 -3.95 -10.61
N PRO A 72 5.92 -5.15 -10.87
CA PRO A 72 6.46 -5.98 -11.94
C PRO A 72 6.25 -5.33 -13.30
N SER A 73 7.09 -5.72 -14.26
CA SER A 73 6.97 -5.23 -15.64
C SER A 73 5.58 -5.53 -16.23
N GLY A 74 5.01 -4.56 -16.93
CA GLY A 74 3.69 -4.67 -17.54
C GLY A 74 2.51 -4.41 -16.61
N ILE A 75 2.74 -4.05 -15.34
CA ILE A 75 1.70 -3.57 -14.42
C ILE A 75 1.83 -2.06 -14.23
N VAL A 76 0.70 -1.36 -14.29
CA VAL A 76 0.64 0.11 -14.17
C VAL A 76 -0.25 0.59 -13.03
N ASP A 77 -1.07 -0.29 -12.47
CA ASP A 77 -1.99 0.04 -11.38
C ASP A 77 -2.11 -1.14 -10.41
N ALA A 78 -2.11 -0.85 -9.12
CA ALA A 78 -2.30 -1.76 -8.00
C ALA A 78 -3.52 -1.30 -7.18
N GLY A 79 -4.59 -2.06 -7.30
CA GLY A 79 -5.91 -1.78 -6.74
C GLY A 79 -6.01 -2.16 -5.26
N ARG A 80 -6.85 -3.15 -4.92
CA ARG A 80 -6.99 -3.69 -3.56
C ARG A 80 -5.82 -4.61 -3.20
N LEU A 81 -5.50 -4.70 -1.92
CA LEU A 81 -4.37 -5.45 -1.37
C LEU A 81 -4.81 -6.23 -0.13
N ALA A 82 -4.24 -7.41 0.05
CA ALA A 82 -4.35 -8.19 1.27
C ALA A 82 -2.98 -8.79 1.65
N ALA A 83 -2.55 -8.54 2.87
CA ALA A 83 -1.43 -9.25 3.48
C ALA A 83 -1.94 -10.62 3.97
N HIS A 84 -1.19 -11.69 3.69
CA HIS A 84 -1.64 -13.07 3.98
C HIS A 84 -0.58 -13.91 4.69
N GLY A 85 0.56 -13.31 5.05
CA GLY A 85 1.64 -13.94 5.79
C GLY A 85 2.73 -12.91 6.09
N ILE A 86 3.66 -13.25 6.98
CA ILE A 86 4.87 -12.44 7.18
C ILE A 86 5.57 -12.31 5.83
N ASN A 87 5.97 -11.09 5.48
CA ASN A 87 6.65 -10.73 4.25
C ASN A 87 5.84 -11.02 2.97
N SER A 88 4.53 -11.29 3.09
CA SER A 88 3.71 -11.83 2.00
C SER A 88 2.38 -11.08 1.83
N ALA A 89 2.12 -10.66 0.59
CA ALA A 89 0.90 -9.95 0.23
C ALA A 89 0.54 -10.15 -1.24
N CYS A 90 -0.76 -10.02 -1.55
CA CYS A 90 -1.26 -10.01 -2.91
C CYS A 90 -2.11 -8.75 -3.16
N ALA A 91 -2.06 -8.24 -4.37
CA ALA A 91 -2.88 -7.12 -4.83
C ALA A 91 -3.54 -7.42 -6.16
N THR A 92 -4.75 -6.92 -6.34
CA THR A 92 -5.35 -6.78 -7.68
C THR A 92 -4.56 -5.73 -8.45
N ALA A 93 -4.38 -5.93 -9.74
CA ALA A 93 -3.62 -5.02 -10.58
C ALA A 93 -4.23 -4.90 -11.97
N SER A 94 -3.76 -3.92 -12.74
CA SER A 94 -4.04 -3.85 -14.17
C SER A 94 -2.82 -3.50 -15.01
N ASP A 95 -2.83 -4.00 -16.25
CA ASP A 95 -1.85 -3.67 -17.28
C ASP A 95 -2.25 -2.37 -18.02
N PRO A 96 -1.40 -1.83 -18.91
CA PRO A 96 -1.74 -0.62 -19.68
C PRO A 96 -3.00 -0.74 -20.55
N SER A 97 -3.45 -1.96 -20.86
CA SER A 97 -4.66 -2.23 -21.63
C SER A 97 -5.89 -2.43 -20.75
N SER A 98 -5.79 -2.17 -19.45
CA SER A 98 -6.84 -2.39 -18.45
C SER A 98 -7.24 -3.85 -18.26
N ASN A 99 -6.39 -4.81 -18.63
CA ASN A 99 -6.63 -6.21 -18.28
C ASN A 99 -6.35 -6.41 -16.79
N ALA A 100 -7.28 -7.10 -16.12
CA ALA A 100 -7.12 -7.45 -14.72
C ALA A 100 -5.98 -8.46 -14.52
N ALA A 101 -5.21 -8.25 -13.45
CA ALA A 101 -4.15 -9.13 -13.02
C ALA A 101 -4.18 -9.28 -11.49
N ILE A 102 -3.44 -10.26 -11.00
CA ILE A 102 -3.10 -10.41 -9.58
C ILE A 102 -1.59 -10.47 -9.50
N ILE A 103 -1.03 -9.65 -8.61
CA ILE A 103 0.38 -9.68 -8.27
C ILE A 103 0.55 -10.09 -6.82
N CYS A 104 1.57 -10.90 -6.53
CA CYS A 104 1.90 -11.32 -5.18
C CYS A 104 3.39 -11.20 -4.90
N THR A 105 3.72 -10.94 -3.63
CA THR A 105 5.07 -11.00 -3.08
C THR A 105 5.10 -12.00 -1.93
N TRP A 106 6.29 -12.57 -1.71
CA TRP A 106 6.61 -13.45 -0.59
C TRP A 106 7.96 -13.10 0.04
N ASP A 107 8.53 -11.94 -0.30
CA ASP A 107 9.90 -11.54 0.00
C ASP A 107 9.99 -10.07 0.43
N ASP A 108 9.07 -9.62 1.27
CA ASP A 108 9.00 -8.22 1.75
C ASP A 108 8.81 -7.21 0.61
N GLY A 109 8.26 -7.65 -0.53
CA GLY A 109 7.97 -6.77 -1.65
C GLY A 109 9.18 -6.48 -2.52
N ALA A 110 10.33 -7.11 -2.20
CA ALA A 110 11.52 -7.05 -3.03
C ALA A 110 11.22 -7.51 -4.46
N THR A 111 10.36 -8.53 -4.61
CA THR A 111 9.79 -8.94 -5.89
C THR A 111 8.29 -9.14 -5.83
N TRP A 112 7.62 -8.64 -6.85
CA TRP A 112 6.20 -8.87 -7.11
C TRP A 112 6.06 -9.69 -8.38
N ASN A 113 5.33 -10.80 -8.31
CA ASN A 113 5.14 -11.71 -9.42
C ASN A 113 3.69 -11.68 -9.87
N ARG A 114 3.44 -11.62 -11.17
CA ARG A 114 2.11 -11.78 -11.75
C ARG A 114 1.72 -13.27 -11.68
N VAL A 115 0.56 -13.57 -11.11
CA VAL A 115 0.11 -14.95 -10.82
C VAL A 115 -1.03 -15.42 -11.74
N VAL A 116 -1.58 -14.54 -12.59
CA VAL A 116 -2.67 -14.84 -13.54
C VAL A 116 -2.48 -14.19 -14.90
#